data_AF-A0A956FPX5-F1
#
_entry.id   AF-A0A956FPX5-F1
#
_cell.length_a   1.000
_cell.length_b   1.000
_cell.length_c   1.000
_cell.angle_alpha   90.00
_cell.angle_beta   90.00
_cell.angle_gamma   90.00
#
_symmetry.space_group_name_H-M   'P 1'
#
loop_
_entity.id
_entity.type
_entity.pdbx_description
1 polymer ?
#
loop_
_entity_poly.entity_id
_entity_poly.type
_entity_poly.pdbx_seq_one_letter_code
_entity_poly.pdbx_strand_id
1 'polypeptide(L)'
;MPKRSPLLIEVPSAKGTKCLHKLAAAAMLSMAEAVKRDLGIDLKIISGWRPHRWKSKQQYEETLIEKYGSVKKGRQWLAYASPHETGLAMDIGVGGLWPSSKTAKAQREQPLHKWLVEHAWEFGWHPYKREPWHWEYPISKHSWETGEPDADEAVAFGLEDEYEEFDEDDEVVEADFDDDNFDDGD
;
A
#
# COMPACT_ATOMS: atom_id res chain seq x y z
N MET A 1 8.55 8.20 -10.17
CA MET A 1 8.21 7.04 -11.02
C MET A 1 7.71 7.50 -12.39
N PRO A 2 8.16 6.89 -13.51
CA PRO A 2 7.69 7.23 -14.86
C PRO A 2 6.23 6.83 -15.11
N LYS A 3 5.53 7.56 -15.98
CA LYS A 3 4.09 7.33 -16.31
C LYS A 3 3.77 5.93 -16.81
N ARG A 4 4.71 5.31 -17.55
CA ARG A 4 4.55 3.99 -18.17
C ARG A 4 5.33 2.90 -17.42
N SER A 5 5.58 3.12 -16.13
CA SER A 5 6.22 2.10 -15.30
C SER A 5 5.34 0.85 -15.25
N PRO A 6 5.88 -0.37 -15.47
CA PRO A 6 5.12 -1.60 -15.27
C PRO A 6 4.73 -1.82 -13.80
N LEU A 7 5.39 -1.11 -12.88
CA LEU A 7 5.09 -1.14 -11.45
C LEU A 7 3.89 -0.28 -11.06
N LEU A 8 3.28 0.46 -12.00
CA LEU A 8 2.04 1.21 -11.75
C LEU A 8 0.84 0.39 -12.22
N ILE A 9 -0.02 0.01 -11.28
CA ILE A 9 -1.24 -0.74 -11.58
C ILE A 9 -2.49 0.06 -11.20
N GLU A 10 -3.57 -0.17 -11.93
CA GLU A 10 -4.84 0.50 -11.67
C GLU A 10 -5.49 0.00 -10.37
N VAL A 11 -6.17 0.91 -9.66
CA VAL A 11 -6.86 0.61 -8.40
C VAL A 11 -8.27 1.20 -8.39
N PRO A 12 -9.19 0.70 -7.53
CA PRO A 12 -10.53 1.24 -7.38
C PRO A 12 -10.52 2.75 -7.13
N SER A 13 -11.24 3.47 -7.97
CA SER A 13 -11.22 4.94 -7.97
C SER A 13 -12.62 5.54 -7.97
N ALA A 14 -12.76 6.65 -7.27
CA ALA A 14 -14.01 7.40 -7.21
C ALA A 14 -14.25 8.19 -8.50
N LYS A 15 -13.19 8.53 -9.24
CA LYS A 15 -13.25 9.29 -10.49
C LYS A 15 -12.07 9.02 -11.42
N GLY A 16 -12.34 8.36 -12.54
CA GLY A 16 -11.39 8.08 -13.60
C GLY A 16 -10.20 7.23 -13.13
N THR A 17 -9.42 6.66 -14.05
CA THR A 17 -8.32 5.76 -13.70
C THR A 17 -7.33 6.40 -12.73
N LYS A 18 -6.97 5.66 -11.69
CA LYS A 18 -5.90 5.99 -10.75
C LYS A 18 -5.01 4.77 -10.61
N CYS A 19 -3.72 5.02 -10.42
CA CYS A 19 -2.73 3.97 -10.29
C CYS A 19 -1.95 4.15 -8.98
N LEU A 20 -1.46 3.05 -8.43
CA LEU A 20 -0.50 3.00 -7.34
C LEU A 20 0.65 2.08 -7.74
N HIS A 21 1.76 2.15 -7.01
CA HIS A 21 2.82 1.15 -7.10
C HIS A 21 2.23 -0.24 -6.80
N LYS A 22 2.67 -1.32 -7.47
CA LYS A 22 2.06 -2.66 -7.34
C LYS A 22 1.96 -3.17 -5.90
N LEU A 23 3.00 -2.95 -5.08
CA LEU A 23 2.97 -3.35 -3.66
C LEU A 23 1.94 -2.52 -2.87
N ALA A 24 1.95 -1.20 -3.05
CA ALA A 24 0.97 -0.32 -2.42
C ALA A 24 -0.47 -0.65 -2.88
N ALA A 25 -0.66 -0.96 -4.15
CA ALA A 25 -1.94 -1.35 -4.70
C ALA A 25 -2.46 -2.66 -4.07
N ALA A 26 -1.61 -3.68 -3.95
CA ALA A 26 -1.97 -4.92 -3.26
C ALA A 26 -2.40 -4.65 -1.81
N ALA A 27 -1.58 -3.91 -1.06
CA ALA A 27 -1.90 -3.52 0.31
C ALA A 27 -3.21 -2.70 0.41
N MET A 28 -3.47 -1.80 -0.53
CA MET A 28 -4.71 -1.02 -0.58
C MET A 28 -5.94 -1.89 -0.86
N LEU A 29 -5.81 -2.93 -1.67
CA LEU A 29 -6.90 -3.87 -1.95
C LEU A 29 -7.23 -4.72 -0.71
N SER A 30 -6.24 -5.27 -0.02
CA SER A 30 -6.46 -5.99 1.25
C SER A 30 -7.10 -5.08 2.31
N MET A 31 -6.63 -3.83 2.42
CA MET A 31 -7.25 -2.84 3.30
C MET A 31 -8.69 -2.51 2.89
N ALA A 32 -8.98 -2.45 1.59
CA ALA A 32 -10.33 -2.19 1.08
C ALA A 32 -11.32 -3.31 1.45
N GLU A 33 -10.88 -4.57 1.43
CA GLU A 33 -11.68 -5.72 1.86
C GLU A 33 -12.02 -5.64 3.35
N ALA A 34 -11.03 -5.31 4.18
CA ALA A 34 -11.24 -5.11 5.62
C ALA A 34 -12.21 -3.94 5.90
N VAL A 35 -12.04 -2.80 5.23
CA VAL A 35 -12.97 -1.66 5.32
C VAL A 35 -14.39 -2.06 4.90
N LYS A 36 -14.52 -2.86 3.82
CA LYS A 36 -15.82 -3.31 3.33
C LYS A 36 -16.51 -4.24 4.34
N ARG A 37 -15.76 -5.17 4.92
CA ARG A 37 -16.27 -6.10 5.94
C ARG A 37 -16.73 -5.36 7.20
N ASP A 38 -15.93 -4.43 7.69
CA ASP A 38 -16.16 -3.82 9.01
C ASP A 38 -17.15 -2.64 8.95
N LEU A 39 -17.13 -1.87 7.86
CA LEU A 39 -17.93 -0.64 7.71
C LEU A 39 -18.94 -0.67 6.57
N GLY A 40 -18.92 -1.69 5.70
CA GLY A 40 -19.77 -1.75 4.50
C GLY A 40 -19.37 -0.78 3.38
N ILE A 41 -18.24 -0.06 3.53
CA ILE A 41 -17.80 0.98 2.60
C ILE A 41 -16.94 0.38 1.49
N ASP A 42 -17.27 0.67 0.23
CA ASP A 42 -16.38 0.37 -0.90
C ASP A 42 -15.27 1.43 -0.98
N LEU A 43 -14.08 1.07 -0.52
CA LEU A 43 -12.94 1.99 -0.48
C LEU A 43 -12.48 2.34 -1.91
N LYS A 44 -12.40 3.64 -2.21
CA LYS A 44 -11.96 4.16 -3.51
C LYS A 44 -11.11 5.41 -3.34
N ILE A 45 -10.05 5.50 -4.15
CA ILE A 45 -9.17 6.67 -4.14
C ILE A 45 -9.63 7.72 -5.16
N ILE A 46 -9.32 8.99 -4.89
CA ILE A 46 -9.51 10.10 -5.84
C ILE A 46 -8.19 10.58 -6.44
N SER A 47 -7.08 10.26 -5.80
CA SER A 47 -5.73 10.61 -6.25
C SER A 47 -4.77 9.49 -5.91
N GLY A 48 -3.88 9.14 -6.83
CA GLY A 48 -2.82 8.13 -6.65
C GLY A 48 -1.54 8.66 -7.29
N TRP A 49 -0.86 7.87 -8.12
CA TRP A 49 0.32 8.32 -8.85
C TRP A 49 0.07 9.60 -9.67
N ARG A 50 1.01 10.55 -9.61
CA ARG A 50 0.99 11.78 -10.40
C ARG A 50 2.38 12.05 -11.01
N PRO A 51 2.48 12.54 -12.26
CA PRO A 51 3.76 12.93 -12.82
C PRO A 51 4.34 14.14 -12.07
N HIS A 52 5.67 14.25 -12.09
CA HIS A 52 6.35 15.43 -11.57
C HIS A 52 5.79 16.69 -12.21
N ARG A 53 5.43 17.67 -11.38
CA ARG A 53 4.66 18.85 -11.80
C ARG A 53 5.53 19.95 -12.40
N TRP A 54 6.77 20.08 -11.92
CA TRP A 54 7.57 21.28 -12.14
C TRP A 54 8.63 21.05 -13.21
N LYS A 55 8.81 22.04 -14.08
CA LYS A 55 9.91 22.02 -15.06
C LYS A 55 11.22 22.51 -14.45
N SER A 56 11.13 23.38 -13.43
CA SER A 56 12.27 23.92 -12.70
C SER A 56 11.86 24.41 -11.30
N LYS A 57 12.86 24.57 -10.43
CA LYS A 57 12.67 25.18 -9.10
C LYS A 57 12.16 26.62 -9.19
N GLN A 58 12.58 27.37 -10.22
CA GLN A 58 12.11 28.74 -10.45
C GLN A 58 10.61 28.77 -10.74
N GLN A 59 10.14 27.93 -11.68
CA GLN A 59 8.71 27.84 -12.01
C GLN A 59 7.87 27.48 -10.78
N TYR A 60 8.38 26.57 -9.96
CA TYR A 60 7.75 26.21 -8.68
C TYR A 60 7.63 27.43 -7.75
N GLU A 61 8.72 28.15 -7.49
CA GLU A 61 8.74 29.29 -6.58
C GLU A 61 7.86 30.46 -7.06
N GLU A 62 7.87 30.76 -8.36
CA GLU A 62 6.98 31.74 -8.99
C GLU A 62 5.50 31.39 -8.76
N THR A 63 5.14 30.12 -8.98
CA THR A 63 3.77 29.62 -8.72
C THR A 63 3.38 29.76 -7.25
N LEU A 64 4.32 29.55 -6.32
CA LEU A 64 4.05 29.71 -4.89
C LEU A 64 3.80 31.17 -4.51
N ILE A 65 4.59 32.09 -5.08
CA ILE A 65 4.41 33.53 -4.86
C ILE A 65 3.07 33.98 -5.42
N GLU A 66 2.73 33.57 -6.63
CA GLU A 66 1.46 33.92 -7.28
C GLU A 66 0.25 33.43 -6.46
N LYS A 67 0.26 32.16 -6.00
CA LYS A 67 -0.89 31.55 -5.31
C LYS A 67 -0.98 31.88 -3.83
N TYR A 68 0.16 32.03 -3.16
CA TYR A 68 0.23 32.09 -1.69
C TYR A 68 0.93 33.36 -1.17
N GLY A 69 1.35 34.26 -2.06
CA GLY A 69 2.02 35.52 -1.75
C GLY A 69 3.47 35.39 -1.28
N SER A 70 3.97 34.17 -1.06
CA SER A 70 5.37 33.92 -0.71
C SER A 70 5.73 32.44 -0.88
N VAL A 71 7.00 32.18 -1.18
CA VAL A 71 7.57 30.82 -1.19
C VAL A 71 7.38 30.12 0.16
N LYS A 72 7.63 30.84 1.27
CA LYS A 72 7.54 30.27 2.62
C LYS A 72 6.13 29.76 2.95
N LYS A 73 5.08 30.53 2.65
CA LYS A 73 3.69 30.08 2.85
C LYS A 73 3.31 28.97 1.87
N GLY A 74 3.71 29.09 0.60
CA GLY A 74 3.37 28.12 -0.43
C GLY A 74 3.94 26.73 -0.17
N ARG A 75 5.17 26.62 0.33
CA ARG A 75 5.83 25.33 0.66
C ARG A 75 5.07 24.51 1.72
N GLN A 76 4.16 25.12 2.48
CA GLN A 76 3.33 24.41 3.46
C GLN A 76 2.17 23.63 2.84
N TRP A 77 1.79 23.98 1.62
CA TRP A 77 0.61 23.46 0.94
C TRP A 77 0.93 22.81 -0.40
N LEU A 78 2.10 23.12 -0.96
CA LEU A 78 2.48 22.64 -2.27
C LEU A 78 3.96 22.28 -2.33
N ALA A 79 4.24 20.98 -2.43
CA ALA A 79 5.59 20.43 -2.47
C ALA A 79 6.22 20.55 -3.86
N TYR A 80 7.56 20.64 -3.89
CA TYR A 80 8.34 20.50 -5.13
C TYR A 80 8.33 19.05 -5.61
N ALA A 81 8.73 18.11 -4.75
CA ALA A 81 8.57 16.68 -4.99
C ALA A 81 7.38 16.17 -4.19
N SER A 82 6.30 15.76 -4.86
CA SER A 82 5.14 15.21 -4.17
C SER A 82 5.33 13.72 -3.88
N PRO A 83 4.91 13.21 -2.71
CA PRO A 83 4.88 11.77 -2.43
C PRO A 83 4.13 10.96 -3.51
N HIS A 84 3.10 11.55 -4.14
CA HIS A 84 2.37 10.89 -5.23
C HIS A 84 3.23 10.59 -6.46
N GLU A 85 4.39 11.20 -6.62
CA GLU A 85 5.30 10.90 -7.74
C GLU A 85 5.94 9.51 -7.62
N THR A 86 5.96 8.93 -6.42
CA THR A 86 6.49 7.58 -6.17
C THR A 86 5.46 6.49 -6.48
N GLY A 87 4.17 6.81 -6.49
CA GLY A 87 3.08 5.82 -6.54
C GLY A 87 2.76 5.19 -5.18
N LEU A 88 3.38 5.67 -4.10
CA LEU A 88 3.20 5.17 -2.72
C LEU A 88 2.30 6.06 -1.86
N ALA A 89 1.59 7.02 -2.47
CA ALA A 89 0.68 7.90 -1.76
C ALA A 89 -0.68 7.92 -2.44
N MET A 90 -1.73 7.92 -1.63
CA MET A 90 -3.12 8.02 -2.08
C MET A 90 -3.89 9.11 -1.35
N ASP A 91 -4.85 9.71 -2.04
CA ASP A 91 -5.93 10.47 -1.41
C ASP A 91 -7.24 9.68 -1.53
N ILE A 92 -7.89 9.41 -0.40
CA ILE A 92 -9.18 8.72 -0.33
C ILE A 92 -10.32 9.72 -0.63
N GLY A 93 -11.31 9.27 -1.41
CA GLY A 93 -12.40 10.13 -1.90
C GLY A 93 -13.81 9.63 -1.56
N VAL A 94 -13.96 8.82 -0.52
CA VAL A 94 -15.21 8.18 -0.10
C VAL A 94 -15.36 8.19 1.42
N GLY A 95 -16.51 7.75 1.94
CA GLY A 95 -16.73 7.60 3.39
C GLY A 95 -16.58 8.92 4.16
N GLY A 96 -16.93 10.04 3.53
CA GLY A 96 -16.78 11.38 4.08
C GLY A 96 -15.38 11.98 3.96
N LEU A 97 -14.41 11.27 3.37
CA LEU A 97 -13.07 11.77 3.08
C LEU A 97 -12.99 12.41 1.69
N TRP A 98 -12.26 13.52 1.61
CA TRP A 98 -12.05 14.28 0.37
C TRP A 98 -10.84 15.20 0.48
N PRO A 99 -10.06 15.42 -0.61
CA PRO A 99 -8.86 16.27 -0.63
C PRO A 99 -9.18 17.76 -0.51
N SER A 100 -9.64 18.17 0.67
CA SER A 100 -10.03 19.53 1.01
C SER A 100 -9.73 19.83 2.47
N SER A 101 -8.71 20.66 2.70
CA SER A 101 -8.29 21.09 4.05
C SER A 101 -9.36 21.85 4.81
N LYS A 102 -10.31 22.49 4.10
CA LYS A 102 -11.44 23.21 4.70
C LYS A 102 -12.33 22.31 5.56
N THR A 103 -12.42 21.02 5.24
CA THR A 103 -13.27 20.06 5.96
C THR A 103 -12.46 19.08 6.81
N ALA A 104 -11.13 19.27 6.94
CA ALA A 104 -10.25 18.31 7.60
C ALA A 104 -10.65 17.97 9.05
N LYS A 105 -11.22 18.92 9.80
CA LYS A 105 -11.72 18.63 11.16
C LYS A 105 -12.91 17.66 11.12
N ALA A 106 -13.89 17.91 10.26
CA ALA A 106 -15.07 17.05 10.12
C ALA A 106 -14.73 15.67 9.54
N GLN A 107 -13.72 15.62 8.67
CA GLN A 107 -13.22 14.36 8.09
C GLN A 107 -12.62 13.43 9.14
N ARG A 108 -11.92 13.97 10.15
CA ARG A 108 -11.36 13.17 11.25
C ARG A 108 -12.41 12.48 12.11
N GLU A 109 -13.64 13.01 12.10
CA GLU A 109 -14.76 12.43 12.85
C GLU A 109 -15.47 11.31 12.11
N GLN A 110 -15.19 11.12 10.81
CA GLN A 110 -15.86 10.11 10.00
C GLN A 110 -15.48 8.69 10.46
N PRO A 111 -16.42 7.73 10.44
CA PRO A 111 -16.14 6.34 10.80
C PRO A 111 -14.95 5.76 10.03
N LEU A 112 -14.88 6.01 8.71
CA LEU A 112 -13.79 5.54 7.88
C LEU A 112 -12.42 6.07 8.35
N HIS A 113 -12.32 7.36 8.68
CA HIS A 113 -11.05 7.92 9.16
C HIS A 113 -10.60 7.28 10.48
N LYS A 114 -11.54 7.11 11.43
CA LYS A 114 -11.23 6.53 12.73
C LYS A 114 -10.72 5.09 12.58
N TRP A 115 -11.42 4.29 11.76
CA TRP A 115 -11.01 2.94 11.44
C TRP A 115 -9.62 2.90 10.78
N LEU A 116 -9.36 3.78 9.80
CA LEU A 116 -8.05 3.82 9.14
C LEU A 116 -6.92 4.19 10.12
N VAL A 117 -7.15 5.13 11.05
CA VAL A 117 -6.14 5.48 12.06
C VAL A 117 -5.81 4.30 12.97
N GLU A 118 -6.79 3.44 13.24
CA GLU A 118 -6.64 2.28 14.11
C GLU A 118 -6.02 1.07 13.40
N HIS A 119 -6.35 0.86 12.12
CA HIS A 119 -6.05 -0.40 11.41
C HIS A 119 -5.19 -0.27 10.15
N ALA A 120 -5.07 0.91 9.52
CA ALA A 120 -4.40 1.00 8.22
C ALA A 120 -2.92 0.59 8.27
N TRP A 121 -2.27 0.75 9.43
CA TRP A 121 -0.88 0.35 9.65
C TRP A 121 -0.68 -1.18 9.56
N GLU A 122 -1.71 -1.98 9.84
CA GLU A 122 -1.71 -3.44 9.68
C GLU A 122 -1.52 -3.83 8.20
N PHE A 123 -1.87 -2.91 7.29
CA PHE A 123 -1.69 -3.03 5.84
C PHE A 123 -0.55 -2.13 5.34
N GLY A 124 0.34 -1.66 6.20
CA GLY A 124 1.48 -0.77 5.86
C GLY A 124 1.11 0.66 5.44
N TRP A 125 -0.15 1.08 5.60
CA TRP A 125 -0.61 2.43 5.26
C TRP A 125 -0.58 3.36 6.48
N HIS A 126 0.05 4.52 6.33
CA HIS A 126 0.23 5.48 7.42
C HIS A 126 -0.41 6.85 7.13
N PRO A 127 -0.98 7.51 8.14
CA PRO A 127 -1.67 8.78 7.96
C PRO A 127 -0.71 9.95 7.78
N TYR A 128 -1.04 10.87 6.88
CA TYR A 128 -0.37 12.16 6.84
C TYR A 128 -1.05 13.15 7.79
N LYS A 129 -0.32 13.56 8.83
CA LYS A 129 -0.85 14.29 10.01
C LYS A 129 -1.84 15.43 9.70
N ARG A 130 -1.60 16.20 8.65
CA ARG A 130 -2.41 17.40 8.33
C ARG A 130 -3.64 17.08 7.49
N GLU A 131 -3.60 16.00 6.72
CA GLU A 131 -4.54 15.71 5.64
C GLU A 131 -5.20 14.34 5.88
N PRO A 132 -6.40 14.30 6.52
CA PRO A 132 -7.06 13.03 6.90
C PRO A 132 -7.40 12.11 5.72
N TRP A 133 -7.44 12.64 4.50
CA TRP A 133 -7.65 11.86 3.28
C TRP A 133 -6.36 11.25 2.74
N HIS A 134 -5.18 11.70 3.18
CA HIS A 134 -3.88 11.37 2.58
C HIS A 134 -3.15 10.30 3.38
N TRP A 135 -2.74 9.25 2.68
CA TRP A 135 -2.10 8.07 3.25
C TRP A 135 -0.88 7.68 2.42
N GLU A 136 0.19 7.26 3.10
CA GLU A 136 1.48 6.88 2.50
C GLU A 136 1.83 5.42 2.85
N TYR A 137 2.42 4.71 1.90
CA TYR A 137 2.89 3.32 2.02
C TYR A 137 4.42 3.29 1.90
N PRO A 138 5.16 3.61 2.98
CA PRO A 138 6.60 3.64 2.96
C PRO A 138 7.14 2.21 2.78
N ILE A 139 8.07 2.05 1.85
CA ILE A 139 8.81 0.81 1.60
C ILE A 139 10.27 1.15 1.36
N SER A 140 11.15 0.15 1.38
CA SER A 140 12.54 0.37 0.99
C SER A 140 12.66 0.80 -0.46
N LYS A 141 13.80 1.39 -0.78
CA LYS A 141 14.14 1.75 -2.15
C LYS A 141 14.22 0.50 -3.03
N HIS A 142 14.71 -0.62 -2.50
CA HIS A 142 14.80 -1.88 -3.24
C HIS A 142 13.42 -2.32 -3.70
N SER A 143 12.48 -2.47 -2.77
CA SER A 143 11.09 -2.87 -3.05
C SER A 143 10.37 -1.92 -3.99
N TRP A 144 10.70 -0.62 -3.93
CA TRP A 144 10.17 0.37 -4.85
C TRP A 144 10.74 0.27 -6.27
N GLU A 145 11.99 -0.16 -6.43
CA GLU A 145 12.65 -0.33 -7.73
C GLU A 145 12.30 -1.66 -8.40
N THR A 146 12.22 -2.75 -7.61
CA THR A 146 11.95 -4.11 -8.11
C THR A 146 10.45 -4.41 -8.16
N GLY A 147 9.68 -3.83 -7.24
CA GLY A 147 8.28 -4.21 -7.04
C GLY A 147 8.12 -5.55 -6.31
N GLU A 148 9.15 -5.99 -5.60
CA GLU A 148 9.17 -7.18 -4.75
C GLU A 148 9.26 -6.72 -3.29
N PRO A 149 8.55 -7.34 -2.33
CA PRO A 149 8.71 -7.00 -0.93
C PRO A 149 10.12 -7.35 -0.45
N ASP A 150 10.63 -6.63 0.56
CA ASP A 150 11.86 -7.06 1.23
C ASP A 150 11.57 -8.38 1.98
N ALA A 151 12.59 -9.24 2.17
CA ALA A 151 12.41 -10.55 2.81
C ALA A 151 11.71 -10.46 4.18
N ASP A 152 12.02 -9.43 4.98
CA ASP A 152 11.39 -9.21 6.29
C ASP A 152 9.92 -8.74 6.17
N GLU A 153 9.53 -8.07 5.08
CA GLU A 153 8.14 -7.68 4.81
C GLU A 153 7.32 -8.83 4.19
N ALA A 154 7.94 -9.72 3.40
CA ALA A 154 7.27 -10.87 2.80
C ALA A 154 6.67 -11.82 3.86
N VAL A 155 7.42 -12.04 4.94
CA VAL A 155 6.98 -12.81 6.12
C VAL A 155 5.81 -12.13 6.84
N ALA A 156 5.83 -10.79 6.95
CA ALA A 156 4.78 -10.03 7.63
C ALA A 156 3.45 -9.97 6.83
N PHE A 157 3.52 -10.03 5.50
CA PHE A 157 2.34 -10.04 4.61
C PHE A 157 1.80 -11.45 4.30
N GLY A 158 2.33 -12.49 4.93
CA GLY A 158 1.85 -13.87 4.76
C GLY A 158 1.98 -14.38 3.32
N LEU A 159 3.00 -13.93 2.59
CA LEU A 159 3.25 -14.35 1.21
C LEU A 159 4.17 -15.58 1.10
N GLU A 160 4.60 -16.13 2.24
CA GLU A 160 5.27 -17.42 2.33
C GLU A 160 4.27 -18.49 2.77
N ASP A 161 3.26 -18.77 1.95
CA ASP A 161 2.55 -20.05 2.05
C ASP A 161 3.22 -21.05 1.09
N GLU A 162 3.91 -22.01 1.70
CA GLU A 162 4.22 -23.38 1.25
C GLU A 162 4.80 -23.60 -0.16
N TYR A 163 6.11 -23.80 -0.20
CA TYR A 163 6.67 -24.92 -0.96
C TYR A 163 7.41 -25.84 0.03
N GLU A 164 6.66 -26.68 0.74
CA GLU A 164 7.25 -27.99 1.10
C GLU A 164 7.21 -28.83 -0.18
N GLU A 165 8.32 -28.83 -0.91
CA GLU A 165 8.62 -29.87 -1.88
C GLU A 165 8.89 -31.13 -1.06
N PHE A 166 7.84 -31.93 -0.85
CA PHE A 166 8.00 -33.31 -0.40
C PHE A 166 8.65 -34.07 -1.55
N ASP A 167 9.98 -34.21 -1.49
CA ASP A 167 10.72 -35.10 -2.38
C ASP A 167 10.19 -36.53 -2.17
N GLU A 168 9.34 -37.01 -3.09
CA GLU A 168 8.88 -38.40 -3.17
C GLU A 168 10.00 -39.40 -3.56
N ASP A 169 11.27 -38.96 -3.57
CA ASP A 169 12.43 -39.74 -3.98
C ASP A 169 13.30 -40.22 -2.81
N ASP A 170 12.78 -40.30 -1.58
CA ASP A 170 13.46 -41.05 -0.51
C ASP A 170 13.14 -42.55 -0.63
N GLU A 171 13.94 -43.16 -1.49
CA GLU A 171 14.35 -44.56 -1.59
C GLU A 171 13.65 -45.55 -0.63
N VAL A 172 12.79 -46.39 -1.21
CA VAL A 172 12.27 -47.60 -0.58
C VAL A 172 13.46 -48.51 -0.28
N VAL A 173 14.03 -48.45 0.92
CA VAL A 173 14.96 -49.47 1.41
C VAL A 173 14.16 -50.73 1.74
N GLU A 174 14.02 -51.60 0.74
CA GLU A 174 13.65 -53.00 0.94
C GLU A 174 14.74 -53.66 1.80
N ALA A 175 14.46 -53.79 3.10
CA ALA A 175 15.18 -54.69 3.99
C ALA A 175 14.37 -55.98 4.11
N ASP A 176 14.67 -56.91 3.21
CA ASP A 176 14.14 -58.25 3.18
C ASP A 176 15.07 -59.18 4.01
N PHE A 177 14.46 -60.10 4.77
CA PHE A 177 15.04 -61.21 5.59
C PHE A 177 15.60 -60.85 6.99
N ASP A 178 15.24 -61.55 8.09
CA ASP A 178 14.93 -62.97 8.24
C ASP A 178 13.79 -63.29 9.23
N ASP A 179 13.13 -64.40 8.91
CA ASP A 179 12.23 -65.24 9.69
C ASP A 179 12.92 -65.81 10.95
N ASP A 180 12.31 -65.63 12.12
CA ASP A 180 12.44 -66.56 13.26
C ASP A 180 11.28 -66.35 14.25
N ASN A 181 10.15 -66.96 13.91
CA ASN A 181 9.41 -67.91 14.75
C ASN A 181 9.66 -67.91 16.28
N PHE A 182 8.69 -67.46 17.09
CA PHE A 182 8.31 -68.04 18.40
C PHE A 182 6.99 -67.41 18.90
N ASP A 183 5.84 -68.04 18.64
CA ASP A 183 5.12 -69.02 19.48
C ASP A 183 4.20 -68.37 20.54
N ASP A 184 2.92 -68.69 20.41
CA ASP A 184 1.77 -68.27 21.22
C ASP A 184 1.78 -68.89 22.62
N GLY A 185 1.16 -68.23 23.60
CA GLY A 185 0.76 -68.93 24.82
C GLY A 185 0.23 -68.06 25.96
N ASP A 186 -1.10 -67.91 25.96
CA ASP A 186 -2.06 -67.68 27.08
C ASP A 186 -1.79 -66.60 28.16
#